data_AF-A0A3S0PNS6-F1
#
_entry.id   AF-A0A3S0PNS6-F1
#
_cell.length_a   1.000
_cell.length_b   1.000
_cell.length_c   1.000
_cell.angle_alpha   90.00
_cell.angle_beta   90.00
_cell.angle_gamma   90.00
#
_symmetry.space_group_name_H-M   'P 1'
#
loop_
_entity.id
_entity.type
_entity.pdbx_description
1 polymer ?
#
loop_
_entity_poly.entity_id
_entity_poly.type
_entity_poly.pdbx_seq_one_letter_code
_entity_poly.pdbx_strand_id
1 'polypeptide(L)'
;MISSDNTDLATLEYQIALDSEFNKIIYSKRGLGYAQPEYVDMNALNIGKDITLYIRARKYCLSGGISEWYPPVEFKSGDWKIQVAPYSVKDACCVSGAFRIPTDTDDVVESICKPMSRWTKELNLTTPFPQPGSFIYLSDGVTPAIPGNLDSFDTNGASGFNEKGILWVRFPSYSRSKVYDVSPETGEIIRETLRYIC
;
A
#
# COMPACT_ATOMS: atom_id res chain seq x y z
N MET A 1 -13.43 12.24 -11.88
CA MET A 1 -14.02 10.91 -11.60
C MET A 1 -12.93 9.88 -11.75
N ILE A 2 -12.52 9.25 -10.65
CA ILE A 2 -11.55 8.15 -10.67
C ILE A 2 -12.38 6.89 -10.89
N SER A 3 -12.50 6.44 -12.14
CA SER A 3 -13.10 5.14 -12.45
C SER A 3 -12.14 4.05 -11.95
N SER A 4 -12.65 3.22 -11.05
CA SER A 4 -12.02 2.08 -10.36
C SER A 4 -12.20 0.76 -11.12
N ASP A 5 -12.54 0.78 -12.41
CA ASP A 5 -12.63 -0.44 -13.19
C ASP A 5 -11.23 -0.89 -13.64
N ASN A 6 -10.62 -1.79 -12.86
CA ASN A 6 -9.39 -2.51 -13.24
C ASN A 6 -9.55 -3.31 -14.55
N THR A 7 -10.77 -3.48 -15.05
CA THR A 7 -11.12 -4.14 -16.32
C THR A 7 -10.93 -3.25 -17.55
N ASP A 8 -10.91 -1.92 -17.38
CA ASP A 8 -10.75 -0.97 -18.48
C ASP A 8 -9.28 -0.57 -18.69
N LEU A 9 -8.34 -1.00 -17.85
CA LEU A 9 -6.93 -0.68 -18.01
C LEU A 9 -6.30 -1.48 -19.16
N ALA A 10 -5.85 -0.79 -20.20
CA ALA A 10 -5.08 -1.39 -21.30
C ALA A 10 -3.59 -1.50 -20.96
N THR A 11 -2.99 -0.41 -20.47
CA THR A 11 -1.57 -0.38 -20.06
C THR A 11 -1.25 0.88 -19.26
N LEU A 12 -0.08 0.91 -18.60
CA LEU A 12 0.49 2.10 -17.98
C LEU A 12 1.66 2.66 -18.79
N GLU A 13 1.86 3.97 -18.66
CA GLU A 13 3.07 4.68 -19.07
C GLU A 13 3.63 5.46 -17.89
N TYR A 14 4.94 5.44 -17.70
CA TYR A 14 5.62 6.35 -16.78
C TYR A 14 6.82 7.02 -17.44
N GLN A 15 7.19 8.17 -16.88
CA GLN A 15 8.35 8.95 -17.25
C GLN A 15 9.17 9.29 -16.01
N ILE A 16 10.48 9.37 -16.18
CA ILE A 16 11.40 9.89 -15.18
C ILE A 16 12.10 11.11 -15.77
N ALA A 17 12.20 12.19 -15.00
CA ALA A 17 12.81 13.46 -15.40
C ALA A 17 13.76 14.02 -14.32
N LEU A 18 14.63 14.94 -14.75
CA LEU A 18 15.51 15.72 -13.87
C LEU A 18 14.83 16.97 -13.28
N ASP A 19 13.64 17.33 -13.77
CA ASP A 19 12.84 18.46 -13.33
C ASP A 19 11.37 18.05 -13.15
N SER A 20 10.68 18.71 -12.22
CA SER A 20 9.29 18.39 -11.84
C SER A 20 8.27 18.68 -12.94
N GLU A 21 8.63 19.52 -13.90
CA GLU A 21 7.84 19.95 -15.04
C GLU A 21 7.99 19.00 -16.24
N PHE A 22 8.91 18.03 -16.15
CA PHE A 22 9.19 17.03 -17.19
C PHE A 22 9.64 17.66 -18.53
N ASN A 23 10.44 18.73 -18.49
CA ASN A 23 11.12 19.28 -19.67
C ASN A 23 12.41 18.52 -20.01
N LYS A 24 13.01 17.82 -19.04
CA LYS A 24 14.24 17.02 -19.15
C LYS A 24 13.96 15.56 -18.82
N ILE A 25 13.16 14.92 -19.68
CA ILE A 25 12.84 13.49 -19.58
C ILE A 25 14.09 12.67 -19.92
N ILE A 26 14.44 11.77 -19.02
CA ILE A 26 15.62 10.89 -19.12
C ILE A 26 15.22 9.43 -19.34
N TYR A 27 13.98 9.08 -19.02
CA TYR A 27 13.44 7.74 -19.24
C TYR A 27 11.94 7.82 -19.49
N SER A 28 11.44 6.98 -20.40
CA SER A 28 10.02 6.84 -20.69
C SER A 28 9.73 5.40 -21.08
N LYS A 29 8.67 4.83 -20.51
CA LYS A 29 8.23 3.48 -20.85
C LYS A 29 6.72 3.39 -20.89
N ARG A 30 6.23 2.69 -21.91
CA ARG A 30 4.82 2.32 -22.12
C ARG A 30 4.73 0.81 -22.26
N GLY A 31 3.57 0.23 -22.01
CA GLY A 31 3.35 -1.21 -22.15
C GLY A 31 3.52 -1.95 -20.83
N LEU A 32 3.34 -1.26 -19.71
CA LEU A 32 3.44 -1.84 -18.39
C LEU A 32 2.11 -2.47 -18.00
N GLY A 33 2.19 -3.69 -17.50
CA GLY A 33 1.11 -4.30 -16.73
C GLY A 33 1.11 -3.78 -15.29
N TYR A 34 0.15 -4.24 -14.50
CA TYR A 34 0.05 -3.87 -13.07
C TYR A 34 1.02 -4.66 -12.16
N ALA A 35 1.91 -5.48 -12.74
CA ALA A 35 2.87 -6.27 -11.99
C ALA A 35 4.05 -5.38 -11.54
N GLN A 36 4.01 -4.93 -10.29
CA GLN A 36 5.12 -4.30 -9.58
C GLN A 36 5.90 -5.36 -8.79
N PRO A 37 7.20 -5.17 -8.51
CA PRO A 37 8.06 -4.04 -8.85
C PRO A 37 8.81 -4.16 -10.20
N GLU A 38 9.29 -3.04 -10.73
CA GLU A 38 10.07 -2.96 -11.97
C GLU A 38 11.51 -2.46 -11.72
N TYR A 39 12.47 -3.07 -12.41
CA TYR A 39 13.86 -2.62 -12.41
C TYR A 39 14.13 -1.60 -13.53
N VAL A 40 14.68 -0.45 -13.17
CA VAL A 40 15.16 0.59 -14.09
C VAL A 40 16.67 0.74 -13.93
N ASP A 41 17.43 0.44 -14.98
CA ASP A 41 18.88 0.61 -14.96
C ASP A 41 19.26 2.08 -15.18
N MET A 42 19.56 2.77 -14.09
CA MET A 42 19.99 4.17 -14.11
C MET A 42 21.45 4.35 -14.52
N ASN A 43 22.28 3.30 -14.44
CA ASN A 43 23.69 3.38 -14.85
C ASN A 43 23.81 3.55 -16.36
N ALA A 44 22.92 2.90 -17.13
CA ALA A 44 22.83 3.08 -18.58
C ALA A 44 22.54 4.55 -18.97
N LEU A 45 21.95 5.32 -18.07
CA LEU A 45 21.61 6.74 -18.27
C LEU A 45 22.71 7.69 -17.77
N ASN A 46 23.84 7.18 -17.23
CA ASN A 46 24.91 7.96 -16.60
C ASN A 46 24.43 8.91 -15.49
N ILE A 47 23.38 8.52 -14.77
CA ILE A 47 22.84 9.30 -13.66
C ILE A 47 23.57 8.85 -12.39
N GLY A 48 24.32 9.77 -11.79
CA GLY A 48 24.98 9.54 -10.51
C GLY A 48 24.00 9.25 -9.38
N LYS A 49 24.50 8.87 -8.20
CA LYS A 49 23.67 8.63 -7.00
C LYS A 49 23.28 9.97 -6.33
N ASP A 50 22.22 9.94 -5.52
CA ASP A 50 21.69 11.07 -4.74
C ASP A 50 21.20 12.29 -5.56
N ILE A 51 20.98 12.10 -6.86
CA ILE A 51 20.39 13.10 -7.74
C ILE A 51 18.87 13.08 -7.52
N THR A 52 18.28 14.26 -7.31
CA THR A 52 16.81 14.39 -7.26
C THR A 52 16.22 14.13 -8.64
N LEU A 53 15.25 13.23 -8.69
CA LEU A 53 14.52 12.85 -9.87
C LEU A 53 13.01 12.92 -9.61
N TYR A 54 12.25 12.97 -10.68
CA TYR A 54 10.80 13.04 -10.65
C TYR A 54 10.22 11.92 -11.50
N ILE A 55 9.27 11.16 -10.95
CA ILE A 55 8.51 10.15 -11.68
C ILE A 55 7.04 10.57 -11.79
N ARG A 56 6.43 10.36 -12.95
CA ARG A 56 4.98 10.48 -13.15
C ARG A 56 4.48 9.31 -13.97
N ALA A 57 3.22 8.92 -13.75
CA ALA A 57 2.59 7.85 -14.49
C ALA A 57 1.20 8.27 -14.99
N ARG A 58 0.71 7.62 -16.04
CA ARG A 58 -0.67 7.75 -16.53
C ARG A 58 -1.18 6.41 -17.03
N LYS A 59 -2.50 6.27 -17.09
CA LYS A 59 -3.17 5.06 -17.58
C LYS A 59 -3.66 5.23 -19.01
N TYR A 60 -3.57 4.16 -19.77
CA TYR A 60 -4.27 3.96 -21.03
C TYR A 60 -5.42 3.01 -20.76
N CYS A 61 -6.62 3.46 -21.07
CA CYS A 61 -7.85 2.75 -20.89
C CYS A 61 -8.37 2.24 -22.24
N LEU A 62 -8.99 1.05 -22.26
CA LEU A 62 -9.53 0.42 -23.47
C LEU A 62 -10.69 1.23 -24.05
N SER A 63 -11.57 1.73 -23.19
CA SER A 63 -12.74 2.54 -23.55
C SER A 63 -12.59 4.01 -23.16
N GLY A 64 -11.81 4.32 -22.12
CA GLY A 64 -11.61 5.68 -21.60
C GLY A 64 -10.49 6.52 -22.24
N GLY A 65 -9.72 5.98 -23.19
CA GLY A 65 -8.61 6.71 -23.81
C GLY A 65 -7.40 6.88 -22.89
N ILE A 66 -6.69 8.01 -22.95
CA ILE A 66 -5.47 8.25 -22.16
C ILE A 66 -5.83 9.18 -20.99
N SER A 67 -5.44 8.83 -19.77
CA SER A 67 -5.62 9.72 -18.61
C SER A 67 -4.64 10.88 -18.61
N GLU A 68 -4.98 11.90 -17.84
CA GLU A 68 -4.01 12.89 -17.38
C GLU A 68 -2.85 12.21 -16.61
N TRP A 69 -1.73 12.92 -16.55
CA TRP A 69 -0.60 12.51 -15.72
C TRP A 69 -0.95 12.63 -14.24
N TYR A 70 -0.59 11.60 -13.47
CA TYR A 70 -0.56 11.71 -12.02
C TYR A 70 0.48 12.77 -11.61
N PRO A 71 0.27 13.51 -10.51
CA PRO A 71 1.25 14.46 -10.00
C PRO A 71 2.66 13.85 -9.86
N PRO A 72 3.72 14.62 -10.15
CA PRO A 72 5.09 14.16 -10.00
C PRO A 72 5.39 13.70 -8.57
N VAL A 73 6.08 12.57 -8.44
CA VAL A 73 6.65 12.10 -7.17
C VAL A 73 8.16 12.28 -7.23
N GLU A 74 8.72 12.94 -6.21
CA GLU A 74 10.16 13.13 -6.07
C GLU A 74 10.83 11.90 -5.46
N PHE A 75 11.99 11.50 -5.98
CA PHE A 75 12.82 10.46 -5.39
C PHE A 75 14.31 10.71 -5.66
N LYS A 76 15.19 10.02 -4.94
CA LYS A 76 16.64 10.09 -5.13
C LYS A 76 17.15 8.92 -5.99
N SER A 77 18.05 9.20 -6.93
CA SER A 77 18.74 8.14 -7.66
C SER A 77 19.64 7.32 -6.73
N GLY A 78 19.67 6.00 -6.91
CA GLY A 78 20.46 5.11 -6.07
C GLY A 78 20.15 3.64 -6.32
N ASP A 79 20.78 2.78 -5.52
CA ASP A 79 20.49 1.35 -5.55
C ASP A 79 19.26 1.07 -4.68
N TRP A 80 18.11 0.93 -5.33
CA TRP A 80 16.86 0.58 -4.67
C TRP A 80 16.76 -0.94 -4.54
N LYS A 81 16.75 -1.45 -3.30
CA LYS A 81 16.34 -2.83 -3.04
C LYS A 81 14.84 -2.85 -2.87
N ILE A 82 14.18 -3.83 -3.47
CA ILE A 82 12.77 -4.12 -3.15
C ILE A 82 12.69 -4.27 -1.64
N GLN A 83 11.88 -3.43 -1.01
CA GLN A 83 11.65 -3.53 0.42
C GLN A 83 10.85 -4.80 0.66
N VAL A 84 11.52 -5.82 1.17
CA VAL A 84 10.89 -7.07 1.59
C VAL A 84 10.52 -6.92 3.05
N ALA A 85 9.29 -7.32 3.38
CA ALA A 85 8.82 -7.53 4.73
C ALA A 85 8.99 -9.03 5.06
N PRO A 86 10.06 -9.45 5.76
CA PRO A 86 10.36 -10.87 5.95
C PRO A 86 9.65 -11.47 7.16
N TYR A 87 9.02 -10.65 8.00
CA TYR A 87 8.48 -11.07 9.28
C TYR A 87 6.99 -11.38 9.16
N SER A 88 6.66 -12.66 9.02
CA SER A 88 5.27 -13.10 8.80
C SER A 88 4.45 -13.13 10.07
N VAL A 89 3.19 -12.69 9.95
CA VAL A 89 2.18 -12.68 11.00
C VAL A 89 0.87 -13.25 10.46
N LYS A 90 0.45 -14.39 11.02
CA LYS A 90 -0.69 -15.17 10.51
C LYS A 90 -2.05 -14.76 11.08
N ASP A 91 -2.05 -14.13 12.24
CA ASP A 91 -3.24 -13.91 13.05
C ASP A 91 -3.53 -12.43 13.32
N ALA A 92 -3.06 -11.55 12.45
CA ALA A 92 -3.27 -10.11 12.60
C ALA A 92 -4.75 -9.77 12.39
N CYS A 93 -5.33 -9.01 13.32
CA CYS A 93 -6.71 -8.54 13.20
C CYS A 93 -6.69 -7.13 12.62
N CYS A 94 -7.09 -6.98 11.35
CA CYS A 94 -7.08 -5.72 10.59
C CYS A 94 -8.51 -5.19 10.45
N VAL A 95 -8.70 -3.88 10.60
CA VAL A 95 -9.98 -3.19 10.36
C VAL A 95 -9.76 -2.07 9.34
N SER A 96 -10.64 -2.02 8.34
CA SER A 96 -10.59 -1.02 7.27
C SER A 96 -10.95 0.38 7.76
N GLY A 97 -10.42 1.40 7.09
CA GLY A 97 -10.84 2.79 7.25
C GLY A 97 -12.29 3.09 6.83
N ALA A 98 -13.03 2.12 6.28
CA ALA A 98 -14.46 2.24 6.01
C ALA A 98 -15.34 2.19 7.27
N PHE A 99 -14.82 1.69 8.39
CA PHE A 99 -15.58 1.55 9.64
C PHE A 99 -15.32 2.72 10.58
N ARG A 100 -16.39 3.22 11.21
CA ARG A 100 -16.27 4.38 12.12
C ARG A 100 -15.51 4.04 13.39
N ILE A 101 -15.76 2.84 13.94
CA ILE A 101 -15.20 2.37 15.21
C ILE A 101 -15.03 0.84 15.09
N PRO A 102 -13.86 0.27 15.43
CA PRO A 102 -13.56 -1.15 15.26
C PRO A 102 -14.26 -2.06 16.30
N THR A 103 -15.21 -1.51 17.07
CA THR A 103 -15.95 -2.16 18.15
C THR A 103 -17.42 -1.75 18.21
N ASP A 104 -17.88 -0.88 17.30
CA ASP A 104 -19.26 -0.38 17.31
C ASP A 104 -20.19 -1.43 16.70
N THR A 105 -21.10 -1.96 17.51
CA THR A 105 -22.00 -3.06 17.14
C THR A 105 -22.99 -2.72 16.03
N ASP A 106 -23.26 -1.43 15.80
CA ASP A 106 -24.18 -0.98 14.75
C ASP A 106 -23.53 -1.01 13.36
N ASP A 107 -22.21 -0.84 13.30
CA ASP A 107 -21.40 -0.83 12.08
C ASP A 107 -20.69 -2.20 11.88
N VAL A 108 -20.33 -2.81 13.01
CA VAL A 108 -19.45 -3.96 13.13
C VAL A 108 -19.97 -4.88 14.25
N VAL A 109 -20.57 -6.01 13.86
CA VAL A 109 -21.06 -7.03 14.82
C VAL A 109 -19.92 -7.77 15.56
N GLU A 110 -18.65 -7.42 15.33
CA GLU A 110 -17.47 -8.08 15.93
C GLU A 110 -16.30 -7.12 16.25
N SER A 111 -15.87 -7.07 17.51
CA SER A 111 -14.71 -6.27 17.93
C SER A 111 -13.37 -6.75 17.32
N ILE A 112 -12.45 -5.82 17.01
CA ILE A 112 -11.02 -6.11 16.72
C ILE A 112 -10.34 -6.92 17.84
N CYS A 113 -10.88 -6.90 19.06
CA CYS A 113 -10.39 -7.69 20.18
C CYS A 113 -10.75 -9.18 20.10
N LYS A 114 -11.67 -9.56 19.20
CA LYS A 114 -12.10 -10.95 19.02
C LYS A 114 -11.06 -11.70 18.17
N PRO A 115 -10.37 -12.71 18.72
CA PRO A 115 -9.46 -13.55 17.95
C PRO A 115 -10.24 -14.40 16.94
N MET A 116 -9.59 -14.78 15.83
CA MET A 116 -10.17 -15.62 14.78
C MET A 116 -11.53 -15.08 14.29
N SER A 117 -11.57 -13.78 14.01
CA SER A 117 -12.75 -13.06 13.51
C SER A 117 -12.64 -12.82 12.00
N ARG A 118 -13.66 -12.20 11.39
CA ARG A 118 -13.60 -11.77 9.97
C ARG A 118 -12.42 -10.83 9.67
N TRP A 119 -11.86 -10.22 10.71
CA TRP A 119 -10.72 -9.31 10.68
C TRP A 119 -9.37 -10.01 10.63
N THR A 120 -9.31 -11.32 10.85
CA THR A 120 -8.04 -12.05 10.87
C THR A 120 -7.47 -12.19 9.48
N LYS A 121 -6.25 -11.71 9.27
CA LYS A 121 -5.50 -11.68 8.00
C LYS A 121 -4.06 -12.14 8.22
N GLU A 122 -3.50 -12.72 7.17
CA GLU A 122 -2.07 -13.01 7.09
C GLU A 122 -1.37 -11.84 6.39
N LEU A 123 -0.29 -11.36 7.00
CA LEU A 123 0.48 -10.21 6.53
C LEU A 123 1.95 -10.38 6.91
N ASN A 124 2.81 -9.54 6.34
CA ASN A 124 4.21 -9.45 6.73
C ASN A 124 4.56 -8.02 7.19
N LEU A 125 5.57 -7.91 8.07
CA LEU A 125 6.08 -6.64 8.58
C LEU A 125 7.54 -6.42 8.14
N THR A 126 7.93 -5.15 8.03
CA THR A 126 9.32 -4.75 7.77
C THR A 126 10.22 -4.86 9.00
N THR A 127 9.65 -5.01 10.19
CA THR A 127 10.36 -5.13 11.47
C THR A 127 9.94 -6.41 12.19
N PRO A 128 10.82 -7.00 13.03
CA PRO A 128 10.54 -8.27 13.71
C PRO A 128 9.40 -8.18 14.74
N PHE A 129 9.08 -6.97 15.20
CA PHE A 129 8.00 -6.68 16.14
C PHE A 129 7.15 -5.52 15.61
N PRO A 130 5.83 -5.50 15.86
CA PRO A 130 4.98 -4.38 15.49
C PRO A 130 5.29 -3.12 16.32
N GLN A 131 5.65 -2.03 15.64
CA GLN A 131 6.01 -0.77 16.28
C GLN A 131 5.77 0.42 15.33
N PRO A 132 5.76 1.67 15.82
CA PRO A 132 5.76 2.85 14.96
C PRO A 132 6.88 2.79 13.90
N GLY A 133 6.55 3.10 12.64
CA GLY A 133 7.45 3.02 11.49
C GLY A 133 7.55 1.63 10.84
N SER A 134 6.88 0.61 11.38
CA SER A 134 6.72 -0.68 10.71
C SER A 134 5.74 -0.55 9.53
N PHE A 135 6.09 -1.10 8.37
CA PHE A 135 5.20 -1.14 7.21
C PHE A 135 4.57 -2.52 7.07
N ILE A 136 3.30 -2.55 6.70
CA ILE A 136 2.50 -3.76 6.51
C ILE A 136 2.50 -4.13 5.02
N TYR A 137 2.76 -5.40 4.77
CA TYR A 137 2.76 -6.01 3.44
C TYR A 137 1.80 -7.20 3.43
N LEU A 138 1.34 -7.59 2.25
CA LEU A 138 0.60 -8.83 2.05
C LEU A 138 1.47 -10.04 2.40
N SER A 139 0.85 -11.22 2.43
CA SER A 139 1.52 -12.48 2.77
C SER A 139 2.71 -12.84 1.87
N ASP A 140 2.80 -12.25 0.68
CA ASP A 140 3.96 -12.40 -0.22
C ASP A 140 5.23 -11.66 0.25
N GLY A 141 5.10 -10.73 1.20
CA GLY A 141 6.20 -9.94 1.76
C GLY A 141 6.78 -8.89 0.83
N VAL A 142 6.18 -8.66 -0.33
CA VAL A 142 6.67 -7.71 -1.34
C VAL A 142 5.61 -6.71 -1.77
N THR A 143 4.33 -7.05 -1.67
CA THR A 143 3.21 -6.16 -2.01
C THR A 143 2.79 -5.36 -0.79
N PRO A 144 2.86 -4.01 -0.80
CA PRO A 144 2.40 -3.18 0.31
C PRO A 144 0.89 -3.33 0.55
N ALA A 145 0.49 -3.36 1.82
CA ALA A 145 -0.91 -3.49 2.25
C ALA A 145 -1.64 -2.13 2.25
N ILE A 146 -1.86 -1.59 1.05
CA ILE A 146 -2.47 -0.27 0.81
C ILE A 146 -3.69 -0.41 -0.12
N PRO A 147 -4.57 0.63 -0.25
CA PRO A 147 -5.65 0.65 -1.21
C PRO A 147 -5.22 0.24 -2.62
N GLY A 148 -6.06 -0.54 -3.30
CA GLY A 148 -5.76 -1.14 -4.60
C GLY A 148 -5.06 -2.50 -4.55
N ASN A 149 -4.43 -2.87 -3.43
CA ASN A 149 -3.76 -4.16 -3.23
C ASN A 149 -4.51 -5.09 -2.26
N LEU A 150 -5.62 -4.65 -1.66
CA LEU A 150 -6.27 -5.32 -0.53
C LEU A 150 -7.59 -6.01 -0.90
N ASP A 151 -7.84 -6.29 -2.18
CA ASP A 151 -9.05 -7.00 -2.63
C ASP A 151 -9.29 -8.32 -1.89
N SER A 152 -8.22 -9.06 -1.57
CA SER A 152 -8.32 -10.33 -0.81
C SER A 152 -8.78 -10.14 0.64
N PHE A 153 -8.71 -8.93 1.18
CA PHE A 153 -9.12 -8.62 2.55
C PHE A 153 -10.64 -8.36 2.62
N ASP A 154 -11.28 -8.02 1.50
CA ASP A 154 -12.72 -7.78 1.37
C ASP A 154 -13.51 -9.10 1.25
N THR A 155 -13.44 -9.91 2.31
CA THR A 155 -14.01 -11.26 2.38
C THR A 155 -14.77 -11.49 3.69
N ASN A 156 -15.71 -12.44 3.70
CA ASN A 156 -16.46 -12.85 4.91
C ASN A 156 -17.16 -11.70 5.66
N GLY A 157 -17.67 -10.71 4.92
CA GLY A 157 -18.35 -9.53 5.48
C GLY A 157 -17.41 -8.46 6.06
N ALA A 158 -16.10 -8.65 6.00
CA ALA A 158 -15.13 -7.56 6.05
C ALA A 158 -15.11 -6.89 4.67
N SER A 159 -15.14 -5.55 4.63
CA SER A 159 -15.20 -4.79 3.38
C SER A 159 -14.51 -3.43 3.50
N GLY A 160 -14.27 -2.78 2.37
CA GLY A 160 -13.69 -1.44 2.27
C GLY A 160 -12.17 -1.41 2.44
N PHE A 161 -11.48 -2.54 2.55
CA PHE A 161 -10.02 -2.57 2.63
C PHE A 161 -9.40 -2.10 1.32
N ASN A 162 -9.90 -2.58 0.16
CA ASN A 162 -9.29 -2.21 -1.11
C ASN A 162 -9.49 -0.73 -1.45
N GLU A 163 -10.58 -0.11 -0.99
CA GLU A 163 -10.86 1.30 -1.23
C GLU A 163 -10.24 2.23 -0.17
N LYS A 164 -10.33 1.86 1.12
CA LYS A 164 -10.00 2.74 2.26
C LYS A 164 -8.75 2.33 3.04
N GLY A 165 -8.15 1.18 2.73
CA GLY A 165 -6.95 0.69 3.40
C GLY A 165 -7.21 0.18 4.82
N ILE A 166 -6.14 -0.19 5.52
CA ILE A 166 -6.17 -0.61 6.92
C ILE A 166 -6.03 0.64 7.81
N LEU A 167 -6.93 0.81 8.77
CA LEU A 167 -6.89 1.92 9.71
C LEU A 167 -6.45 1.48 11.11
N TRP A 168 -6.85 0.29 11.53
CA TRP A 168 -6.42 -0.30 12.79
C TRP A 168 -5.94 -1.73 12.60
N VAL A 169 -4.92 -2.10 13.37
CA VAL A 169 -4.41 -3.47 13.39
C VAL A 169 -4.05 -3.90 14.81
N ARG A 170 -4.29 -5.17 15.12
CA ARG A 170 -3.86 -5.85 16.34
C ARG A 170 -3.10 -7.11 16.00
N PHE A 171 -2.08 -7.42 16.78
CA PHE A 171 -1.21 -8.59 16.59
C PHE A 171 -1.25 -9.50 17.84
N PRO A 172 -2.25 -10.39 17.97
CA PRO A 172 -2.46 -11.20 19.18
C PRO A 172 -1.26 -12.08 19.56
N SER A 173 -0.49 -12.53 18.58
CA SER A 173 0.75 -13.29 18.75
C SER A 173 1.87 -12.51 19.44
N TYR A 174 1.85 -11.17 19.39
CA TYR A 174 2.83 -10.30 20.04
C TYR A 174 2.29 -9.64 21.30
N SER A 175 1.06 -9.14 21.22
CA SER A 175 0.36 -8.56 22.36
C SER A 175 -1.12 -8.82 22.24
N ARG A 176 -1.69 -9.34 23.34
CA ARG A 176 -3.14 -9.51 23.43
C ARG A 176 -3.85 -8.17 23.57
N SER A 177 -3.22 -7.12 24.07
CA SER A 177 -3.95 -5.88 24.39
C SER A 177 -3.79 -4.75 23.40
N LYS A 178 -2.68 -4.73 22.68
CA LYS A 178 -2.28 -3.56 21.89
C LYS A 178 -2.98 -3.53 20.55
N VAL A 179 -3.57 -2.38 20.26
CA VAL A 179 -4.08 -2.02 18.93
C VAL A 179 -3.24 -0.85 18.42
N TYR A 180 -2.99 -0.82 17.12
CA TYR A 180 -2.17 0.18 16.46
C TYR A 180 -3.00 0.97 15.44
N ASP A 181 -2.76 2.28 15.37
CA ASP A 181 -3.24 3.12 14.27
C ASP A 181 -2.31 2.92 13.06
N VAL A 182 -2.89 2.73 11.88
CA VAL A 182 -2.19 2.55 10.60
C VAL A 182 -2.53 3.71 9.68
N SER A 183 -1.55 4.23 8.96
CA SER A 183 -1.76 5.15 7.84
C SER A 183 -2.30 4.35 6.65
N PRO A 184 -3.57 4.55 6.23
CA PRO A 184 -4.14 3.70 5.20
C PRO A 184 -3.47 3.89 3.84
N GLU A 185 -2.93 5.08 3.57
CA GLU A 185 -2.26 5.41 2.30
C GLU A 185 -0.90 4.71 2.14
N THR A 186 -0.21 4.46 3.26
CA THR A 186 1.18 3.95 3.25
C THR A 186 1.32 2.55 3.85
N GLY A 187 0.32 2.07 4.59
CA GLY A 187 0.39 0.82 5.34
C GLY A 187 1.34 0.88 6.54
N GLU A 188 1.76 2.08 6.95
CA GLU A 188 2.68 2.30 8.07
C GLU A 188 1.93 2.29 9.41
N ILE A 189 2.47 1.56 10.39
CA ILE A 189 2.03 1.67 11.79
C ILE A 189 2.52 3.01 12.33
N ILE A 190 1.59 3.88 12.72
CA ILE A 190 1.90 5.24 13.17
C ILE A 190 2.14 5.28 14.68
N ARG A 191 1.30 4.59 15.45
CA ARG A 191 1.38 4.53 16.92
C ARG A 191 0.54 3.40 17.49
N GLU A 192 0.81 3.04 18.74
CA GLU A 192 -0.15 2.31 19.57
C GLU A 192 -1.34 3.24 19.85
N THR A 193 -2.56 2.78 19.62
CA THR A 193 -3.75 3.59 19.88
C THR A 193 -4.05 3.62 21.37
N LEU A 194 -4.43 4.80 21.86
CA LEU A 194 -4.89 4.95 23.25
C LEU A 194 -6.42 4.78 23.37
N ARG A 195 -7.11 4.65 22.22
CA ARG A 195 -8.58 4.62 22.17
C ARG A 195 -9.15 3.23 22.32
N TYR A 196 -8.43 2.21 21.85
CA TYR A 196 -8.90 0.84 21.82
C TYR A 196 -7.85 -0.06 22.43
N ILE A 197 -8.22 -0.73 23.52
CA ILE A 197 -7.38 -1.69 24.24
C ILE A 197 -8.17 -2.99 24.36
N CYS A 198 -7.49 -4.08 24.02
CA CYS A 198 -7.95 -5.44 24.21
C CYS A 198 -7.20 -6.10 25.39
#